data_AF-K0IM11-F1
#
_entry.id   AF-K0IM11-F1
#
_cell.length_a   1.000
_cell.length_b   1.000
_cell.length_c   1.000
_cell.angle_alpha   90.00
_cell.angle_beta   90.00
_cell.angle_gamma   90.00
#
_symmetry.space_group_name_H-M   'P 1'
#
loop_
_entity.id
_entity.type
_entity.pdbx_description
1 polymer ?
#
loop_
_entity_poly.entity_id
_entity_poly.type
_entity_poly.pdbx_seq_one_letter_code
_entity_poly.pdbx_strand_id
1 'polypeptide(L)'
;MSSYFEGRQIGYTDEREAWAMLLDGISASPDLLLSQKAEQLCMIEGINYKGLEPIQRLFLTHYRCPICKLLPLYHLNLAHPKRVRCSKCGNLIQFTSAGKYGRLRKKIAFMLWISLEGKRRNGVS
;
A
#
# COMPACT_ATOMS: atom_id res chain seq x y z
N MET A 1 -27.09 8.26 -50.66
CA MET A 1 -27.06 6.96 -49.97
C MET A 1 -25.60 6.67 -49.61
N SER A 2 -25.32 6.49 -48.30
CA SER A 2 -24.23 5.81 -47.56
C SER A 2 -22.80 5.71 -48.17
N SER A 3 -21.68 5.80 -47.43
CA SER A 3 -21.44 5.64 -45.98
C SER A 3 -20.05 6.18 -45.57
N TYR A 4 -20.04 6.91 -44.45
CA TYR A 4 -19.10 6.92 -43.32
C TYR A 4 -17.74 6.22 -43.45
N PHE A 5 -16.66 7.00 -43.37
CA PHE A 5 -15.37 6.58 -42.81
C PHE A 5 -15.35 7.01 -41.33
N GLU A 6 -15.53 6.06 -40.41
CA GLU A 6 -15.40 6.31 -38.97
C GLU A 6 -13.92 6.44 -38.60
N GLY A 7 -13.56 7.61 -38.07
CA GLY A 7 -12.29 7.86 -37.42
C GLY A 7 -12.16 7.01 -36.16
N ARG A 8 -11.16 6.13 -36.12
CA ARG A 8 -10.74 5.45 -34.89
C ARG A 8 -10.04 6.47 -33.99
N GLN A 9 -10.77 6.99 -33.01
CA GLN A 9 -10.20 7.65 -31.85
C GLN A 9 -9.35 6.64 -31.07
N ILE A 10 -8.04 6.87 -31.03
CA ILE A 10 -7.15 6.21 -30.08
C ILE A 10 -7.44 6.90 -28.74
N GLY A 11 -8.29 6.28 -27.92
CA GLY A 11 -8.51 6.70 -26.55
C GLY A 11 -7.20 6.51 -25.77
N TYR A 12 -6.61 7.62 -25.33
CA TYR A 12 -5.58 7.62 -24.30
C TYR A 12 -6.23 7.07 -23.03
N THR A 13 -6.06 5.78 -22.79
CA THR A 13 -6.38 5.20 -21.48
C THR A 13 -5.45 5.84 -20.47
N ASP A 14 -6.05 6.49 -19.49
CA ASP A 14 -5.40 7.04 -18.31
C ASP A 14 -4.44 5.97 -17.76
N GLU A 15 -3.13 6.22 -17.85
CA GLU A 15 -2.09 5.26 -17.45
C GLU A 15 -2.37 4.73 -16.03
N ARG A 16 -3.04 5.53 -15.20
CA ARG A 16 -3.46 5.22 -13.84
C ARG A 16 -4.48 4.07 -13.75
N GLU A 17 -5.40 3.95 -14.71
CA GLU A 17 -6.35 2.84 -14.78
C GLU A 17 -5.71 1.58 -15.37
N ALA A 18 -4.79 1.73 -16.32
CA ALA A 18 -4.02 0.61 -16.87
C ALA A 18 -3.13 -0.05 -15.80
N TRP A 19 -2.51 0.75 -14.92
CA TRP A 19 -1.75 0.23 -13.77
C TRP A 19 -2.63 -0.43 -12.71
N ALA A 20 -3.87 0.05 -12.52
CA ALA A 20 -4.81 -0.59 -11.60
C ALA A 20 -5.23 -1.97 -12.11
N MET A 21 -5.48 -2.13 -13.42
CA MET A 21 -5.88 -3.41 -14.01
C MET A 21 -4.75 -4.43 -14.13
N LEU A 22 -3.49 -4.01 -14.30
CA LEU A 22 -2.35 -4.94 -14.36
C LEU A 22 -2.01 -5.56 -13.00
N LEU A 23 -2.48 -4.97 -11.89
CA LEU A 23 -2.23 -5.41 -10.52
C LEU A 23 -3.30 -6.38 -9.97
N ASP A 24 -4.46 -6.49 -10.62
CA ASP A 24 -5.53 -7.38 -10.18
C ASP A 24 -5.36 -8.84 -10.67
N GLY A 25 -4.52 -9.08 -11.69
CA GLY A 25 -4.31 -10.41 -12.28
C GLY A 25 -3.15 -11.24 -11.71
N ILE A 26 -2.28 -10.63 -10.89
CA ILE A 26 -1.17 -11.33 -10.23
C ILE A 26 -1.46 -11.28 -8.74
N SER A 27 -1.55 -12.44 -8.08
CA SER A 27 -1.62 -12.54 -6.61
C SER A 27 -0.30 -12.06 -6.00
N ALA A 28 -0.06 -10.75 -6.09
CA ALA A 28 1.13 -10.10 -5.58
C ALA A 28 1.28 -10.46 -4.10
N SER A 29 2.45 -10.98 -3.73
CA SER A 29 2.74 -11.30 -2.34
C SER A 29 2.55 -10.04 -1.48
N PRO A 30 2.10 -10.17 -0.21
CA PRO A 30 1.90 -9.02 0.68
C PRO A 30 3.14 -8.12 0.79
N ASP A 31 4.35 -8.69 0.70
CA ASP A 31 5.61 -7.96 0.70
C ASP A 31 5.83 -7.13 -0.58
N LEU A 32 5.44 -7.65 -1.75
CA LEU A 32 5.49 -6.91 -3.01
C LEU A 32 4.50 -5.74 -2.98
N LEU A 33 3.27 -5.98 -2.51
CA LEU A 33 2.26 -4.94 -2.37
C LEU A 33 2.71 -3.84 -1.40
N LEU A 34 3.29 -4.23 -0.26
CA LEU A 34 3.88 -3.30 0.71
C LEU A 34 4.96 -2.42 0.09
N SER A 35 5.87 -3.03 -0.68
CA SER A 35 6.96 -2.32 -1.35
C SER A 35 6.44 -1.37 -2.43
N GLN A 36 5.49 -1.80 -3.25
CA GLN A 36 4.86 -0.96 -4.27
C GLN A 36 4.13 0.23 -3.66
N LYS A 37 3.35 0.03 -2.58
CA LYS A 37 2.64 1.12 -1.90
C LYS A 37 3.61 2.09 -1.23
N ALA A 38 4.71 1.59 -0.68
CA ALA A 38 5.77 2.44 -0.12
C ALA A 38 6.45 3.29 -1.21
N GLU A 39 6.78 2.69 -2.36
CA GLU A 39 7.39 3.41 -3.49
C GLU A 39 6.43 4.47 -4.06
N GLN A 40 5.16 4.12 -4.28
CA GLN A 40 4.12 5.04 -4.73
C GLN A 40 3.97 6.25 -3.79
N LEU A 41 3.90 6.01 -2.48
CA LEU A 41 3.75 7.10 -1.52
C LEU A 41 5.01 7.98 -1.45
N CYS A 42 6.20 7.38 -1.51
CA CYS A 42 7.44 8.13 -1.55
C CYS A 42 7.50 9.05 -2.78
N MET A 43 7.10 8.55 -3.95
CA MET A 43 7.03 9.35 -5.18
C MET A 43 6.07 10.54 -5.04
N ILE A 44 4.88 10.34 -4.48
CA ILE A 44 3.89 11.42 -4.23
C ILE A 44 4.47 12.51 -3.31
N GLU A 45 5.31 12.12 -2.36
CA GLU A 45 5.92 13.02 -1.36
C GLU A 45 7.29 13.56 -1.80
N GLY A 46 7.69 13.32 -3.06
CA GLY A 46 8.96 13.79 -3.62
C GLY A 46 10.21 13.08 -3.07
N ILE A 47 10.06 11.88 -2.51
CA ILE A 47 11.14 11.07 -1.93
C ILE A 47 11.57 9.99 -2.91
N ASN A 48 12.86 9.94 -3.23
CA ASN A 48 13.42 8.84 -4.02
C ASN A 48 13.53 7.56 -3.18
N TYR A 49 12.54 6.67 -3.29
CA TYR A 49 12.49 5.39 -2.56
C TYR A 49 13.71 4.50 -2.82
N LYS A 50 14.21 4.45 -4.06
CA LYS A 50 15.40 3.65 -4.44
C LYS A 50 16.69 4.21 -3.86
N GLY A 51 16.73 5.52 -3.60
CA GLY A 51 17.84 6.20 -2.93
C GLY A 51 17.85 6.03 -1.41
N LEU A 52 16.80 5.44 -0.81
CA LEU A 52 16.76 5.20 0.63
C LEU A 52 17.64 4.00 1.01
N GLU A 53 18.41 4.17 2.08
CA GLU A 53 19.17 3.08 2.67
C GLU A 53 18.25 1.91 3.06
N PRO A 54 18.75 0.66 3.04
CA PRO A 54 17.94 -0.51 3.42
C PRO A 54 17.24 -0.35 4.78
N ILE A 55 17.93 0.23 5.77
CA ILE A 55 17.36 0.46 7.10
C ILE A 55 16.21 1.49 7.09
N GLN A 56 16.29 2.51 6.25
CA GLN A 56 15.25 3.53 6.11
C GLN A 56 14.01 2.95 5.43
N ARG A 57 14.19 2.11 4.40
CA ARG A 57 13.10 1.36 3.77
C ARG A 57 12.42 0.43 4.78
N LEU A 58 13.21 -0.23 5.63
CA LEU A 58 12.70 -1.08 6.69
C LEU A 58 11.88 -0.27 7.72
N PHE A 59 12.35 0.92 8.12
CA PHE A 59 11.56 1.81 8.96
C PHE A 59 10.28 2.32 8.29
N LEU A 60 10.21 2.43 6.96
CA LEU A 60 8.97 2.82 6.29
C LEU A 60 7.94 1.69 6.24
N THR A 61 8.41 0.45 6.11
CA THR A 61 7.59 -0.73 5.78
C THR A 61 7.32 -1.65 6.96
N HIS A 62 7.99 -1.44 8.11
CA HIS A 62 7.86 -2.29 9.29
C HIS A 62 7.50 -1.48 10.56
N TYR A 63 6.94 -2.19 11.54
CA TYR A 63 6.68 -1.70 12.89
C TYR A 63 7.31 -2.62 13.94
N ARG A 64 7.53 -2.09 15.14
CA ARG A 64 8.03 -2.86 16.27
C ARG A 64 6.88 -3.25 17.20
N CYS A 65 6.67 -4.55 17.35
CA CYS A 65 5.87 -5.15 18.39
C CYS A 65 6.74 -5.45 19.62
N PRO A 66 6.30 -5.13 20.85
CA PRO A 66 7.02 -5.53 22.06
C PRO A 66 7.23 -7.04 22.18
N ILE A 67 6.24 -7.82 21.73
CA ILE A 67 6.22 -9.29 21.81
C ILE A 67 6.89 -9.89 20.56
N CYS A 68 6.32 -9.65 19.37
CA CYS A 68 6.76 -10.27 18.12
C CYS A 68 7.99 -9.61 17.47
N LYS A 69 8.57 -8.60 18.11
CA LYS A 69 9.70 -7.82 17.58
C LYS A 69 9.32 -7.10 16.28
N LEU A 70 10.18 -7.14 15.27
CA LEU A 70 10.01 -6.39 14.04
C LEU A 70 9.06 -7.13 13.08
N LEU A 71 8.01 -6.47 12.63
CA LEU A 71 7.03 -7.05 11.71
C LEU A 71 6.68 -6.07 10.57
N PRO A 72 6.38 -6.58 9.36
CA PRO A 72 5.83 -5.79 8.26
C PRO A 72 4.50 -5.13 8.60
N LEU A 73 4.21 -3.97 7.98
CA LEU A 73 2.99 -3.20 8.26
C LEU A 73 1.68 -3.93 7.95
N TYR A 74 1.65 -4.88 7.01
CA TYR A 74 0.43 -5.65 6.71
C TYR A 74 0.00 -6.56 7.87
N HIS A 75 0.85 -6.77 8.88
CA HIS A 75 0.47 -7.42 10.14
C HIS A 75 -0.10 -6.46 11.19
N LEU A 76 -0.41 -5.21 10.82
CA LEU A 76 -1.19 -4.32 11.68
C LEU A 76 -2.68 -4.55 11.46
N ASN A 77 -3.41 -4.69 12.55
CA ASN A 77 -4.86 -4.60 12.55
C ASN A 77 -5.26 -3.14 12.78
N LEU A 78 -5.83 -2.53 11.74
CA LEU A 78 -6.25 -1.13 11.70
C LEU A 78 -7.77 -0.95 11.81
N ALA A 79 -8.52 -1.99 12.16
CA ALA A 79 -9.98 -1.93 12.36
C ALA A 79 -10.40 -0.80 13.32
N HIS A 80 -9.55 -0.48 14.29
CA HIS A 80 -9.70 0.68 15.16
C HIS A 80 -8.48 1.62 15.04
N PRO A 81 -8.58 2.71 14.26
CA PRO A 81 -7.46 3.63 13.99
C PRO A 81 -6.78 4.22 15.24
N LYS A 82 -7.52 4.36 16.36
CA LYS A 82 -7.02 4.86 17.64
C LYS A 82 -6.44 3.77 18.55
N ARG A 83 -6.67 2.49 18.24
CA ARG A 83 -6.29 1.32 19.05
C ARG A 83 -5.70 0.23 18.15
N VAL A 84 -4.64 0.60 17.42
CA VAL A 84 -3.96 -0.29 16.49
C VAL A 84 -3.36 -1.49 17.24
N ARG A 85 -3.56 -2.70 16.70
CA ARG A 85 -3.07 -3.93 17.31
C ARG A 85 -2.19 -4.73 16.36
N CYS A 86 -1.25 -5.50 16.91
CA CYS A 86 -0.55 -6.53 16.15
C CYS A 86 -1.52 -7.66 15.80
N SER A 87 -1.60 -8.07 14.53
CA SER A 87 -2.46 -9.19 14.13
C SER A 87 -1.94 -10.55 14.59
N LYS A 88 -0.64 -10.68 14.89
CA LYS A 88 -0.04 -11.93 15.38
C LYS A 88 -0.30 -12.19 16.87
N CYS A 89 -0.18 -11.17 17.72
CA CYS A 89 -0.27 -11.34 19.18
C CYS A 89 -1.34 -10.50 19.87
N GLY A 90 -2.08 -9.66 19.15
CA GLY A 90 -3.14 -8.81 19.70
C GLY A 90 -2.66 -7.61 20.53
N ASN A 91 -1.35 -7.49 20.78
CA ASN A 91 -0.77 -6.42 21.59
C ASN A 91 -1.05 -5.04 20.98
N LEU A 92 -1.32 -4.05 21.84
CA LEU A 92 -1.52 -2.67 21.43
C LEU A 92 -0.20 -2.09 20.90
N ILE A 93 -0.24 -1.52 19.70
CA ILE A 93 0.92 -0.89 19.06
C ILE A 93 0.77 0.62 19.14
N GLN A 94 1.77 1.27 19.73
CA GLN A 94 1.88 2.73 19.67
C GLN A 94 2.25 3.15 18.25
N PHE A 95 1.23 3.36 17.43
CA PHE A 95 1.40 3.73 16.03
C PHE A 95 1.43 5.25 15.89
N THR A 96 2.59 5.83 16.19
CA THR A 96 2.80 7.28 16.21
C THR A 96 3.12 7.83 14.81
N SER A 97 2.69 9.07 14.57
CA SER A 97 3.06 9.84 13.37
C SER A 97 4.30 10.70 13.60
N ALA A 98 5.00 10.50 14.71
CA ALA A 98 6.18 11.28 15.09
C ALA A 98 7.43 10.79 14.34
N GLY A 99 8.38 11.69 14.12
CA GLY A 99 9.65 11.41 13.43
C GLY A 99 9.57 11.49 11.90
N LYS A 100 10.74 11.39 11.26
CA LYS A 100 10.95 11.59 9.81
C LYS A 100 10.02 10.74 8.93
N TYR A 101 9.78 9.49 9.31
CA TYR A 101 9.00 8.54 8.54
C TYR A 101 7.65 8.15 9.17
N GLY A 102 7.31 8.69 10.35
CA GLY A 102 6.11 8.27 11.09
C GLY A 102 4.81 8.56 10.32
N ARG A 103 4.73 9.74 9.69
CA ARG A 103 3.58 10.11 8.84
C ARG A 103 3.43 9.19 7.64
N LEU A 104 4.53 8.91 6.93
CA LEU A 104 4.56 8.04 5.76
C LEU A 104 4.18 6.60 6.12
N ARG A 105 4.80 6.05 7.16
CA ARG A 105 4.50 4.71 7.68
C ARG A 105 3.00 4.54 7.97
N LYS A 106 2.37 5.56 8.59
CA LYS A 106 0.93 5.56 8.86
C LYS A 106 0.12 5.54 7.58
N LYS A 107 0.42 6.43 6.63
CA LYS A 107 -0.26 6.46 5.32
C LYS A 107 -0.15 5.11 4.58
N ILE A 108 1.04 4.52 4.52
CA ILE A 108 1.28 3.20 3.89
C ILE A 108 0.39 2.13 4.54
N ALA A 109 0.38 2.05 5.87
CA ALA A 109 -0.40 1.04 6.58
C ALA A 109 -1.92 1.17 6.29
N PHE A 110 -2.45 2.39 6.26
CA PHE A 110 -3.87 2.61 5.90
C PHE A 110 -4.17 2.29 4.43
N MET A 111 -3.27 2.65 3.50
CA MET A 111 -3.43 2.28 2.09
C MET A 111 -3.48 0.76 1.91
N LEU A 112 -2.61 0.02 2.60
CA LEU A 112 -2.62 -1.44 2.58
C LEU A 112 -3.89 -2.02 3.16
N TRP A 113 -4.36 -1.49 4.29
CA TRP A 113 -5.59 -1.95 4.93
C TRP A 113 -6.80 -1.77 4.02
N ILE A 114 -6.95 -0.61 3.38
CA ILE A 114 -8.05 -0.33 2.44
C ILE A 114 -7.97 -1.29 1.24
N SER A 115 -6.78 -1.50 0.66
CA SER A 115 -6.61 -2.44 -0.46
C SER A 115 -6.95 -3.89 -0.08
N LEU A 116 -6.58 -4.32 1.14
CA LEU A 116 -6.86 -5.68 1.62
C LEU A 116 -8.32 -5.87 2.04
N GLU A 117 -8.96 -4.87 2.65
CA GLU A 117 -10.39 -4.90 2.97
C GLU A 117 -11.26 -4.84 1.71
N GLY A 118 -10.86 -4.07 0.69
CA GLY A 118 -11.50 -4.07 -0.62
C GLY A 118 -11.57 -5.48 -1.22
N LYS A 119 -10.45 -6.23 -1.16
CA LYS A 119 -10.41 -7.64 -1.59
C LYS A 119 -11.33 -8.55 -0.76
N ARG A 120 -11.37 -8.36 0.57
CA ARG A 120 -12.25 -9.16 1.45
C ARG A 120 -13.74 -8.91 1.21
N ARG A 121 -14.13 -7.67 0.89
CA ARG A 121 -15.54 -7.33 0.61
C ARG A 121 -15.99 -7.78 -0.76
N ASN A 122 -15.08 -7.82 -1.73
CA ASN A 122 -15.38 -8.24 -3.10
C ASN A 122 -15.26 -9.75 -3.33
N GLY A 123 -15.00 -10.55 -2.29
CA GLY A 123 -15.14 -12.00 -2.35
C GLY A 123 -14.27 -12.70 -3.39
N VAL A 124 -13.11 -12.15 -3.75
CA VAL A 124 -12.17 -12.84 -4.65
C VAL A 124 -11.23 -13.67 -3.77
N SER A 125 -11.60 -14.95 -3.61
CA SER A 125 -10.77 -16.02 -3.07
C SER A 125 -9.91 -16.64 -4.16
#